data_AF-A0A929DD10-F1
#
_entry.id   AF-A0A929DD10-F1
#
_cell.length_a   1.000
_cell.length_b   1.000
_cell.length_c   1.000
_cell.angle_alpha   90.00
_cell.angle_beta   90.00
_cell.angle_gamma   90.00
#
_symmetry.space_group_name_H-M   'P 1'
#
loop_
_entity.id
_entity.type
_entity.pdbx_description
1 polymer ?
#
loop_
_entity_poly.entity_id
_entity_poly.type
_entity_poly.pdbx_seq_one_letter_code
_entity_poly.pdbx_strand_id
1 'polypeptide(L)'
;MTEQTSANGLAGVPFAQRVLLLPHCLRPSQDCPGKMTKQGLDCTGCSLVDCAIHQLRAAAAEAGYGGVCVSPGGRLAVRFLAARQPAGVVAIACHKELEEGLEAIAEMEWANGEPAVATVPLAQDGCVDTEVDVATARQIIISCNGCKEL
;
A
#
# COMPACT_ATOMS: atom_id res chain seq x y z
N MET A 1 -6.20 -21.97 7.89
CA MET A 1 -5.30 -21.46 6.84
C MET A 1 -5.03 -20.01 7.17
N THR A 2 -3.85 -19.72 7.71
CA THR A 2 -3.42 -18.34 8.01
C THR A 2 -2.78 -17.78 6.76
N GLU A 3 -3.55 -17.07 5.95
CA GLU A 3 -3.05 -16.40 4.74
C GLU A 3 -2.04 -15.32 5.15
N GLN A 4 -0.86 -15.40 4.55
CA GLN A 4 0.40 -14.93 5.13
C GLN A 4 0.56 -13.42 4.96
N THR A 5 0.35 -12.69 6.05
CA THR A 5 0.90 -11.34 6.19
C THR A 5 2.41 -11.47 6.43
N SER A 6 3.23 -11.11 5.45
CA SER A 6 4.68 -11.11 5.58
C SER A 6 5.18 -9.68 5.77
N ALA A 7 5.79 -9.36 6.90
CA ALA A 7 6.35 -8.03 7.22
C ALA A 7 7.89 -8.03 7.18
N ASN A 8 8.50 -8.85 6.32
CA ASN A 8 9.93 -9.08 6.38
C ASN A 8 10.72 -7.83 5.98
N GLY A 9 11.68 -7.42 6.82
CA GLY A 9 12.62 -6.33 6.52
C GLY A 9 12.13 -4.88 6.70
N LEU A 10 10.83 -4.62 6.85
CA LEU A 10 10.33 -3.24 7.00
C LEU A 10 10.84 -2.54 8.26
N ALA A 11 11.03 -3.26 9.36
CA ALA A 11 11.40 -2.69 10.66
C ALA A 11 12.68 -1.83 10.61
N GLY A 12 13.62 -2.16 9.73
CA GLY A 12 14.88 -1.42 9.52
C GLY A 12 14.77 -0.22 8.57
N VAL A 13 13.64 -0.03 7.89
CA VAL A 13 13.44 1.02 6.88
C VAL A 13 12.73 2.24 7.51
N PRO A 14 13.28 3.47 7.44
CA PRO A 14 12.58 4.66 7.93
C PRO A 14 11.26 4.91 7.20
N PHE A 15 10.23 5.40 7.90
CA PHE A 15 8.90 5.69 7.30
C PHE A 15 8.98 6.59 6.07
N ALA A 16 9.82 7.63 6.11
CA ALA A 16 10.01 8.55 4.99
C ALA A 16 10.52 7.88 3.70
N GLN A 17 11.10 6.68 3.79
CA GLN A 17 11.57 5.88 2.66
C GLN A 17 10.59 4.77 2.28
N ARG A 18 9.44 4.69 2.96
CA ARG A 18 8.37 3.76 2.67
C ARG A 18 7.30 4.40 1.80
N VAL A 19 6.63 3.55 1.02
CA VAL A 19 5.40 3.90 0.33
C VAL A 19 4.29 2.92 0.69
N LEU A 20 3.05 3.40 0.59
CA LEU A 20 1.85 2.58 0.73
C LEU A 20 1.15 2.46 -0.63
N LEU A 21 0.84 1.23 -1.03
CA LEU A 21 0.03 0.91 -2.20
C LEU A 21 -1.33 0.39 -1.73
N LEU A 22 -2.40 1.04 -2.19
CA LEU A 22 -3.78 0.67 -1.92
C LEU A 22 -4.50 0.35 -3.23
N PRO A 23 -5.43 -0.61 -3.25
CA PRO A 23 -6.22 -0.89 -4.44
C PRO A 23 -7.45 0.02 -4.46
N HIS A 24 -7.81 0.53 -5.63
CA HIS A 24 -8.96 1.43 -5.76
C HIS A 24 -10.31 0.76 -5.47
N CYS A 25 -10.37 -0.58 -5.52
CA CYS A 25 -11.60 -1.35 -5.29
C CYS A 25 -12.06 -1.32 -3.82
N LEU A 26 -11.20 -0.91 -2.88
CA LEU A 26 -11.57 -0.61 -1.49
C LEU A 26 -12.45 0.64 -1.34
N ARG A 27 -12.60 1.44 -2.40
CA ARG A 27 -13.46 2.62 -2.34
C ARG A 27 -14.93 2.19 -2.27
N PRO A 28 -15.77 2.87 -1.49
CA PRO A 28 -17.20 2.63 -1.53
C PRO A 28 -17.75 3.05 -2.90
N SER A 29 -18.37 2.13 -3.61
CA SER A 29 -18.78 2.32 -5.01
C SER A 29 -19.82 3.42 -5.21
N GLN A 30 -20.72 3.60 -4.24
CA GLN A 30 -21.82 4.56 -4.32
C GLN A 30 -21.40 5.98 -3.93
N ASP A 31 -20.64 6.11 -2.85
CA ASP A 31 -20.42 7.41 -2.20
C ASP A 31 -18.99 7.94 -2.31
N CYS A 32 -18.10 7.28 -3.07
CA CYS A 32 -16.72 7.74 -3.20
C CYS A 32 -16.66 9.05 -4.04
N PRO A 33 -16.21 10.18 -3.44
CA PRO A 33 -16.03 11.43 -4.18
C PRO A 33 -14.70 11.47 -4.97
N GLY A 34 -13.88 10.43 -4.84
CA GLY A 34 -12.54 10.37 -5.41
C GLY A 34 -12.56 10.36 -6.94
N LYS A 35 -11.59 11.04 -7.55
CA LYS A 35 -11.50 11.18 -9.01
C LYS A 35 -10.36 10.33 -9.55
N MET A 36 -10.60 9.59 -10.62
CA MET A 36 -9.53 8.84 -11.28
C MET A 36 -8.62 9.81 -12.05
N THR A 37 -7.32 9.73 -11.79
CA THR A 37 -6.28 10.53 -12.44
C THR A 37 -5.24 9.61 -13.08
N LYS A 38 -4.27 10.21 -13.78
CA LYS A 38 -3.12 9.44 -14.30
C LYS A 38 -2.26 8.86 -13.18
N GLN A 39 -2.34 9.40 -11.97
CA GLN A 39 -1.58 9.01 -10.78
C GLN A 39 -2.34 8.02 -9.88
N GLY A 40 -3.58 7.66 -10.25
CA GLY A 40 -4.44 6.78 -9.47
C GLY A 40 -5.72 7.49 -9.02
N LEU A 41 -6.43 6.89 -8.06
CA LEU A 41 -7.59 7.50 -7.44
C LEU A 41 -7.14 8.63 -6.52
N ASP A 42 -7.53 9.86 -6.85
CA ASP A 42 -7.26 11.01 -6.00
C ASP A 42 -8.28 11.07 -4.87
N CYS A 43 -7.82 10.69 -3.67
CA CYS A 43 -8.57 10.78 -2.43
C CYS A 43 -8.20 12.03 -1.61
N THR A 44 -7.49 13.00 -2.19
CA THR A 44 -7.09 14.24 -1.49
C THR A 44 -8.32 15.06 -1.12
N GLY A 45 -8.40 15.50 0.14
CA GLY A 45 -9.57 16.23 0.64
C GLY A 45 -10.84 15.38 0.81
N CYS A 46 -10.75 14.05 0.70
CA CYS A 46 -11.88 13.16 0.98
C CYS A 46 -12.24 13.20 2.48
N SER A 47 -13.50 13.48 2.79
CA SER A 47 -14.04 13.57 4.15
C SER A 47 -14.77 12.31 4.63
N LEU A 48 -14.77 11.24 3.83
CA LEU A 48 -15.45 9.99 4.16
C LEU A 48 -14.58 9.16 5.13
N VAL A 49 -14.70 9.46 6.43
CA VAL A 49 -13.84 8.91 7.49
C VAL A 49 -13.96 7.39 7.66
N ASP A 50 -15.12 6.82 7.37
CA ASP A 50 -15.37 5.38 7.46
C ASP A 50 -14.75 4.58 6.31
N CYS A 51 -14.26 5.26 5.26
CA CYS A 51 -13.59 4.60 4.14
C CYS A 51 -12.23 4.01 4.57
N ALA A 52 -12.00 2.73 4.29
CA ALA A 52 -10.72 2.06 4.57
C ALA A 52 -9.52 2.80 3.95
N ILE A 53 -9.66 3.29 2.71
CA ILE A 53 -8.62 4.08 2.04
C ILE A 53 -8.31 5.36 2.82
N HIS A 54 -9.33 6.04 3.37
CA HIS A 54 -9.14 7.24 4.17
C HIS A 54 -8.32 6.93 5.43
N GLN A 55 -8.73 5.91 6.19
CA GLN A 55 -8.08 5.52 7.44
C GLN A 55 -6.62 5.10 7.24
N LEU A 56 -6.34 4.29 6.21
CA LEU A 56 -4.98 3.78 5.94
C LEU A 56 -4.06 4.88 5.37
N ARG A 57 -4.60 5.80 4.55
CA ARG A 57 -3.86 6.99 4.11
C ARG A 57 -3.53 7.91 5.27
N ALA A 58 -4.46 8.13 6.18
CA ALA A 58 -4.24 8.93 7.38
C ALA A 58 -3.12 8.32 8.22
N ALA A 59 -3.16 7.01 8.49
CA ALA A 59 -2.11 6.32 9.24
C ALA A 59 -0.72 6.45 8.57
N ALA A 60 -0.64 6.29 7.25
CA ALA A 60 0.62 6.45 6.52
C ALA A 60 1.12 7.90 6.55
N ALA A 61 0.22 8.88 6.45
CA ALA A 61 0.57 10.30 6.54
C ALA A 61 1.06 10.68 7.94
N GLU A 62 0.37 10.22 8.99
CA GLU A 62 0.75 10.41 10.39
C GLU A 62 2.12 9.78 10.71
N ALA A 63 2.41 8.60 10.14
CA ALA A 63 3.72 7.95 10.26
C ALA A 63 4.82 8.64 9.45
N GLY A 64 4.48 9.51 8.48
CA GLY A 64 5.44 10.22 7.64
C GLY A 64 5.94 9.42 6.45
N TYR A 65 5.06 8.61 5.82
CA TYR A 65 5.38 7.86 4.61
C TYR A 65 5.79 8.79 3.45
N GLY A 66 6.77 8.37 2.65
CA GLY A 66 7.26 9.10 1.47
C GLY A 66 6.27 9.15 0.30
N GLY A 67 5.20 8.36 0.36
CA GLY A 67 4.08 8.46 -0.58
C GLY A 67 3.01 7.41 -0.37
N VAL A 68 1.81 7.72 -0.88
CA VAL A 68 0.70 6.77 -0.96
C VAL A 68 0.14 6.78 -2.38
N CYS A 69 -0.11 5.58 -2.93
CA CYS A 69 -0.71 5.39 -4.24
C CYS A 69 -1.99 4.57 -4.10
N VAL A 70 -3.11 5.10 -4.61
CA VAL A 70 -4.37 4.33 -4.71
C VAL A 70 -4.55 3.93 -6.16
N SER A 71 -4.21 2.69 -6.49
CA SER A 71 -4.04 2.25 -7.87
C SER A 71 -5.27 1.57 -8.44
N PRO A 72 -5.65 1.85 -9.72
CA PRO A 72 -6.64 1.07 -10.44
C PRO A 72 -6.18 -0.36 -10.78
N GLY A 73 -4.87 -0.63 -10.75
CA GLY A 73 -4.29 -1.96 -10.94
C GLY A 73 -2.75 -1.96 -10.99
N GLY A 74 -2.15 -3.15 -11.05
CA GLY A 74 -0.69 -3.36 -10.91
C GLY A 74 0.21 -2.43 -11.73
N ARG A 75 -0.07 -2.20 -13.03
CA ARG A 75 0.79 -1.35 -13.90
C ARG A 75 1.02 0.06 -13.37
N LEU A 76 0.00 0.68 -12.78
CA LEU A 76 0.15 2.02 -12.21
C LEU A 76 0.96 1.98 -10.91
N ALA A 77 0.79 0.93 -10.09
CA ALA A 77 1.57 0.72 -8.88
C ALA A 77 3.07 0.52 -9.21
N VAL A 78 3.38 -0.33 -10.19
CA VAL A 78 4.76 -0.55 -10.67
C VAL A 78 5.39 0.75 -11.18
N ARG A 79 4.67 1.54 -11.97
CA ARG A 79 5.18 2.85 -12.42
C ARG A 79 5.41 3.83 -11.27
N PHE A 80 4.54 3.81 -10.26
CA PHE A 80 4.70 4.63 -9.06
C PHE A 80 5.96 4.24 -8.27
N LEU A 81 6.23 2.93 -8.15
CA LEU A 81 7.45 2.40 -7.52
C LEU A 81 8.70 2.79 -8.31
N ALA A 82 8.70 2.57 -9.63
CA ALA A 82 9.83 2.90 -10.50
C ALA A 82 10.22 4.40 -10.40
N ALA A 83 9.23 5.29 -10.31
CA ALA A 83 9.46 6.72 -10.20
C ALA A 83 9.98 7.18 -8.82
N ARG A 84 9.72 6.40 -7.76
CA ARG A 84 10.03 6.80 -6.38
C ARG A 84 11.23 6.09 -5.79
N GLN A 85 11.55 4.89 -6.27
CA GLN A 85 12.67 4.08 -5.77
C GLN A 85 12.67 3.98 -4.22
N PRO A 86 11.54 3.62 -3.58
CA PRO A 86 11.48 3.50 -2.12
C PRO A 86 12.38 2.38 -1.61
N ALA A 87 12.76 2.46 -0.33
CA ALA A 87 13.44 1.35 0.36
C ALA A 87 12.45 0.39 1.05
N GLY A 88 11.17 0.77 1.16
CA GLY A 88 10.14 -0.08 1.72
C GLY A 88 8.76 0.11 1.05
N VAL A 89 8.01 -0.97 0.94
CA VAL A 89 6.67 -1.00 0.35
C VAL A 89 5.72 -1.71 1.30
N VAL A 90 4.59 -1.09 1.63
CA VAL A 90 3.42 -1.79 2.16
C VAL A 90 2.41 -1.88 1.03
N ALA A 91 2.04 -3.09 0.61
CA ALA A 91 1.12 -3.34 -0.48
C ALA A 91 -0.14 -4.03 0.01
N ILE A 92 -1.29 -3.43 -0.29
CA ILE A 92 -2.62 -4.02 -0.04
C ILE A 92 -3.25 -4.30 -1.39
N ALA A 93 -3.62 -5.55 -1.65
CA ALA A 93 -4.30 -5.97 -2.88
C ALA A 93 -4.88 -7.39 -2.74
N CYS A 94 -5.57 -7.87 -3.77
CA CYS A 94 -5.92 -9.29 -3.85
C CYS A 94 -4.67 -10.15 -4.02
N HIS A 95 -4.76 -11.44 -3.70
CA HIS A 95 -3.62 -12.36 -3.76
C HIS A 95 -2.88 -12.32 -5.11
N LYS A 96 -3.65 -12.35 -6.22
CA LYS A 96 -3.10 -12.30 -7.57
C LYS A 96 -2.27 -11.03 -7.81
N GLU A 97 -2.81 -9.86 -7.46
CA GLU A 97 -2.09 -8.59 -7.65
C GLU A 97 -0.86 -8.46 -6.73
N LEU A 98 -0.90 -9.08 -5.54
CA LEU A 98 0.27 -9.14 -4.65
C LEU A 98 1.38 -10.01 -5.25
N GLU A 99 1.05 -11.20 -5.78
CA GLU A 99 2.00 -12.10 -6.44
C GLU A 99 2.63 -11.44 -7.67
N GLU A 100 1.82 -10.92 -8.60
CA GLU A 100 2.29 -10.20 -9.78
C GLU A 100 3.12 -8.95 -9.39
N GLY A 101 2.75 -8.29 -8.30
CA GLY A 101 3.48 -7.14 -7.77
C GLY A 101 4.86 -7.48 -7.22
N LEU A 102 5.00 -8.62 -6.53
CA LEU A 102 6.28 -9.11 -6.03
C LEU A 102 7.21 -9.52 -7.18
N GLU A 103 6.70 -10.21 -8.20
CA GLU A 103 7.45 -10.52 -9.41
C GLU A 103 7.96 -9.25 -10.09
N ALA A 104 7.08 -8.26 -10.27
CA ALA A 104 7.46 -6.99 -10.86
C ALA A 104 8.50 -6.19 -10.04
N ILE A 105 8.51 -6.35 -8.71
CA ILE A 105 9.53 -5.74 -7.83
C ILE A 105 10.88 -6.45 -8.04
N ALA A 106 10.89 -7.78 -8.10
CA ALA A 106 12.11 -8.56 -8.29
C ALA A 106 12.76 -8.36 -9.67
N GLU A 107 11.96 -8.09 -10.70
CA GLU A 107 12.45 -7.81 -12.06
C GLU A 107 12.87 -6.35 -12.29
N MET A 108 12.55 -5.44 -11.37
CA MET A 108 12.84 -4.01 -11.51
C MET A 108 14.29 -3.69 -11.12
N GLU A 109 14.91 -2.78 -11.86
CA GLU A 109 16.20 -2.21 -11.46
C GLU A 109 16.02 -1.16 -10.36
N TRP A 110 16.67 -1.39 -9.21
CA TRP A 110 16.60 -0.51 -8.05
C TRP A 110 17.89 0.26 -7.83
N ALA A 111 17.80 1.58 -7.73
CA ALA A 111 18.96 2.45 -7.54
C ALA A 111 19.69 2.23 -6.20
N ASN A 112 18.97 1.79 -5.16
CA ASN A 112 19.48 1.65 -3.79
C ASN A 112 19.27 0.25 -3.20
N GLY A 113 19.11 -0.76 -4.07
CA GLY A 113 18.73 -2.12 -3.68
C GLY A 113 17.22 -2.35 -3.65
N GLU A 114 16.82 -3.62 -3.73
CA GLU A 114 15.41 -4.02 -3.71
C GLU A 114 14.72 -3.60 -2.40
N PRO A 115 13.51 -3.05 -2.45
CA PRO A 115 12.80 -2.61 -1.24
C PRO A 115 12.37 -3.78 -0.37
N ALA A 116 12.33 -3.57 0.95
CA ALA A 116 11.61 -4.46 1.85
C ALA A 116 10.10 -4.35 1.59
N VAL A 117 9.43 -5.49 1.37
CA VAL A 117 7.99 -5.51 1.05
C VAL A 117 7.20 -6.17 2.17
N ALA A 118 6.14 -5.50 2.61
CA ALA A 118 5.08 -6.12 3.37
C ALA A 118 3.77 -6.16 2.58
N THR A 119 3.11 -7.31 2.62
CA THR A 119 1.85 -7.54 1.92
C THR A 119 0.70 -7.70 2.91
N VAL A 120 -0.44 -7.13 2.56
CA VAL A 120 -1.70 -7.30 3.28
C VAL A 120 -2.76 -7.75 2.28
N PRO A 121 -3.18 -9.01 2.29
CA PRO A 121 -4.26 -9.47 1.42
C PRO A 121 -5.57 -8.78 1.80
N LEU A 122 -6.44 -8.58 0.82
CA LEU A 122 -7.83 -8.21 1.07
C LEU A 122 -8.54 -9.33 1.83
N ALA A 123 -9.41 -8.96 2.76
CA ALA A 123 -10.28 -9.90 3.48
C ALA A 123 -11.43 -10.41 2.60
N GLN A 124 -11.85 -9.58 1.64
CA GLN A 124 -12.81 -9.96 0.61
C GLN A 124 -12.35 -9.44 -0.75
N ASP A 125 -12.06 -10.37 -1.66
CA ASP A 125 -11.62 -10.08 -3.02
C ASP A 125 -12.80 -9.79 -3.96
N GLY A 126 -12.54 -8.97 -4.99
CA GLY A 126 -13.54 -8.53 -5.96
C GLY A 126 -13.07 -7.32 -6.76
N CYS A 127 -13.86 -6.89 -7.73
CA CYS A 127 -13.56 -5.69 -8.51
C CYS A 127 -14.15 -4.39 -7.90
N VAL A 128 -15.11 -4.51 -7.00
CA VAL A 128 -15.89 -3.42 -6.41
C VAL A 128 -16.23 -3.77 -4.97
N ASP A 129 -16.19 -2.79 -4.07
CA ASP A 129 -16.56 -2.93 -2.65
C ASP A 129 -15.81 -4.09 -1.96
N THR A 130 -14.50 -4.13 -2.18
CA THR A 130 -13.62 -5.09 -1.48
C THR A 130 -13.39 -4.67 -0.04
N GLU A 131 -12.93 -5.60 0.78
CA GLU A 131 -12.70 -5.37 2.20
C GLU A 131 -11.26 -5.72 2.59
N VAL A 132 -10.74 -5.02 3.59
CA VAL A 132 -9.45 -5.30 4.22
C VAL A 132 -9.63 -5.21 5.73
N ASP A 133 -8.90 -6.02 6.48
CA ASP A 133 -8.78 -5.81 7.92
C ASP A 133 -7.97 -4.52 8.17
N VAL A 134 -8.68 -3.42 8.40
CA VAL A 134 -8.10 -2.10 8.62
C VAL A 134 -7.22 -2.08 9.87
N ALA A 135 -7.57 -2.83 10.92
CA ALA A 135 -6.80 -2.85 12.16
C ALA A 135 -5.43 -3.50 11.93
N THR A 136 -5.42 -4.67 11.29
CA THR A 136 -4.20 -5.39 10.92
C THR A 136 -3.34 -4.57 9.95
N ALA A 137 -3.95 -4.01 8.89
CA ALA A 137 -3.26 -3.17 7.91
C ALA A 137 -2.63 -1.92 8.57
N ARG A 138 -3.38 -1.26 9.46
CA ARG A 138 -2.89 -0.08 10.19
C ARG A 138 -1.71 -0.43 11.09
N GLN A 139 -1.76 -1.56 11.82
CA GLN A 139 -0.66 -2.01 12.67
C GLN A 139 0.64 -2.20 11.87
N ILE A 140 0.55 -2.75 10.66
CA ILE A 140 1.71 -2.93 9.77
C ILE A 140 2.23 -1.57 9.29
N ILE A 141 1.35 -0.66 8.89
CA ILE A 141 1.72 0.68 8.42
C ILE A 141 2.48 1.46 9.51
N ILE A 142 2.04 1.37 10.77
CA ILE A 142 2.67 2.11 11.88
C ILE A 142 3.75 1.32 12.61
N SER A 143 4.13 0.14 12.10
CA SER A 143 5.15 -0.71 12.73
C SER A 143 6.56 -0.10 12.62
N CYS A 144 7.37 -0.29 13.68
CA CYS A 144 8.79 0.08 13.89
C CYS A 144 9.43 1.03 12.87
N ASN A 145 9.93 2.19 13.30
CA ASN A 145 10.57 3.17 12.40
C ASN A 145 12.11 3.08 12.40
N GLY A 146 12.68 2.17 11.60
CA GLY A 146 14.15 2.09 11.45
C GLY A 146 14.87 1.53 12.69
N CYS A 147 14.22 0.67 13.46
CA CYS A 147 14.85 -0.01 14.59
C CYS A 147 15.90 -0.98 14.05
N LYS A 148 17.18 -0.64 14.15
CA LYS A 148 18.25 -1.63 14.09
C LYS A 148 18.33 -2.27 15.47
N GLU A 149 18.17 -3.59 15.56
CA GLU A 149 18.60 -4.33 16.74
C GLU A 149 20.10 -4.00 16.96
N LEU A 150 20.42 -3.48 18.16
CA LEU A 150 21.78 -3.13 18.58
C LEU A 150 22.61 -4.38 18.83
#